data_AF-A0A3A8HQA2-F1
#
_entry.id   AF-A0A3A8HQA2-F1
#
_cell.length_a   1.000
_cell.length_b   1.000
_cell.length_c   1.000
_cell.angle_alpha   90.00
_cell.angle_beta   90.00
_cell.angle_gamma   90.00
#
_symmetry.space_group_name_H-M   'P 1'
#
loop_
_entity.id
_entity.type
_entity.pdbx_description
1 polymer ?
#
loop_
_entity_poly.entity_id
_entity_poly.type
_entity_poly.pdbx_seq_one_letter_code
_entity_poly.pdbx_strand_id
1 'polypeptide(L)'
;MNLRPVCLSLVVGTFAILGCSGSTYLHGKALEQNQYRGYGEYQPERDREVLTQAAAVKDAASVIFLQETLPEGIEMTAHTLQVKDGYSHQLLGKLAFSRGRVDSKQDLIAHVRKVALAAGGDAAVGLFLLTPASDYTQAQAVEAVILKLDPRVRTKLRPDEATVKGSSAPGLEQL
;
A
#
# COMPACT_ATOMS: atom_id res chain seq x y z
N MET A 1 -72.18 21.43 29.09
CA MET A 1 -70.82 21.76 29.56
C MET A 1 -70.49 20.86 30.75
N ASN A 2 -69.54 19.94 30.60
CA ASN A 2 -68.69 19.41 31.67
C ASN A 2 -67.61 18.51 31.02
N LEU A 3 -66.41 19.04 30.92
CA LEU A 3 -65.18 18.37 30.49
C LEU A 3 -64.37 18.03 31.74
N ARG A 4 -63.81 16.82 31.81
CA ARG A 4 -62.49 16.49 32.37
C ARG A 4 -62.14 15.00 32.18
N PRO A 5 -60.86 14.60 32.25
CA PRO A 5 -60.16 13.89 31.18
C PRO A 5 -59.65 12.51 31.64
N VAL A 6 -58.94 11.79 30.76
CA VAL A 6 -57.61 11.18 31.04
C VAL A 6 -57.20 10.35 29.81
N CYS A 7 -56.01 10.68 29.30
CA CYS A 7 -55.29 9.96 28.26
C CYS A 7 -54.86 8.57 28.74
N LEU A 8 -54.90 7.57 27.85
CA LEU A 8 -53.76 6.66 27.71
C LEU A 8 -53.73 6.07 26.31
N SER A 9 -52.92 6.68 25.47
CA SER A 9 -52.47 6.16 24.18
C SER A 9 -51.52 4.99 24.40
N LEU A 10 -51.86 3.83 23.84
CA LEU A 10 -50.93 2.74 23.60
C LEU A 10 -51.14 2.25 22.17
N VAL A 11 -50.44 2.86 21.20
CA VAL A 11 -50.33 2.31 19.85
C VAL A 11 -49.00 1.58 19.78
N VAL A 12 -49.11 0.26 19.82
CA VAL A 12 -48.09 -0.74 19.54
C VAL A 12 -47.81 -0.75 18.03
N GLY A 13 -46.54 -0.90 17.66
CA GLY A 13 -46.10 -1.23 16.30
C GLY A 13 -45.76 0.01 15.49
N THR A 14 -44.53 0.21 15.02
CA THR A 14 -43.70 -0.78 14.34
C THR A 14 -42.27 -0.29 14.43
N PHE A 15 -41.36 -1.10 14.96
CA PHE A 15 -39.93 -0.87 14.77
C PHE A 15 -39.61 -1.09 13.30
N ALA A 16 -39.63 -0.02 12.51
CA ALA A 16 -38.88 0.02 11.28
C ALA A 16 -37.41 0.05 11.68
N ILE A 17 -36.81 -1.14 11.84
CA ILE A 17 -35.37 -1.29 11.78
C ILE A 17 -35.02 -0.89 10.35
N LEU A 18 -34.72 0.40 10.16
CA LEU A 18 -33.93 0.88 9.04
C LEU A 18 -32.61 0.12 9.14
N GLY A 19 -32.57 -1.04 8.49
CA GLY A 19 -31.34 -1.74 8.23
C GLY A 19 -30.43 -0.74 7.52
N CYS A 20 -29.34 -0.37 8.19
CA CYS A 20 -28.19 0.29 7.59
C CYS A 20 -27.69 -0.61 6.45
N SER A 21 -28.33 -0.49 5.29
CA SER A 21 -28.11 -1.37 4.17
C SER A 21 -26.98 -0.80 3.34
N GLY A 22 -25.85 -1.51 3.39
CA GLY A 22 -24.70 -1.31 2.52
C GLY A 22 -23.57 -0.58 3.22
N SER A 23 -22.45 -1.30 3.45
CA SER A 23 -21.14 -0.66 3.58
C SER A 23 -21.02 0.33 2.42
N THR A 24 -21.05 1.63 2.74
CA THR A 24 -20.79 2.69 1.76
C THR A 24 -19.33 2.56 1.41
N TYR A 25 -19.04 1.70 0.43
CA TYR A 25 -17.75 1.64 -0.22
C TYR A 25 -17.45 3.05 -0.72
N LEU A 26 -16.41 3.68 -0.17
CA LEU A 26 -15.97 4.97 -0.67
C LEU A 26 -15.51 4.76 -2.11
N HIS A 27 -16.33 5.17 -3.08
CA HIS A 27 -16.00 5.19 -4.51
C HIS A 27 -15.04 6.35 -4.83
N GLY A 28 -14.03 6.54 -3.99
CA GLY A 28 -12.96 7.50 -4.21
C GLY A 28 -11.92 6.92 -5.15
N LYS A 29 -11.88 7.40 -6.40
CA LYS A 29 -10.71 7.20 -7.26
C LYS A 29 -9.61 8.13 -6.76
N ALA A 30 -8.42 7.59 -6.50
CA ALA A 30 -7.26 8.46 -6.29
C ALA A 30 -7.02 9.24 -7.59
N LEU A 31 -7.04 10.58 -7.52
CA LEU A 31 -6.69 11.42 -8.67
C LEU A 31 -5.30 11.01 -9.14
N GLU A 32 -5.11 10.80 -10.44
CA GLU A 32 -3.85 10.27 -11.00
C GLU A 32 -2.64 11.13 -10.59
N GLN A 33 -2.82 12.44 -10.52
CA GLN A 33 -1.81 13.40 -10.02
C GLN A 33 -1.40 13.20 -8.55
N ASN A 34 -2.23 12.55 -7.74
CA ASN A 34 -1.97 12.26 -6.33
C ASN A 34 -1.55 10.80 -6.11
N GLN A 35 -1.50 9.99 -7.17
CA GLN A 35 -1.18 8.58 -7.03
C GLN A 35 0.25 8.40 -6.57
N TYR A 36 1.20 9.11 -7.17
CA TYR A 36 2.60 9.07 -6.76
C TYR A 36 3.13 10.47 -6.49
N ARG A 37 3.94 10.59 -5.44
CA ARG A 37 4.69 11.80 -5.13
C ARG A 37 6.08 11.43 -4.67
N GLY A 38 7.10 11.93 -5.37
CA GLY A 38 8.49 11.77 -4.92
C GLY A 38 8.71 12.38 -3.53
N TYR A 39 9.62 11.77 -2.76
CA TYR A 39 9.92 12.25 -1.40
C TYR A 39 10.65 13.59 -1.45
N GLY A 40 10.31 14.51 -0.56
CA GLY A 40 10.82 15.89 -0.58
C GLY A 40 9.95 16.83 -1.42
N GLU A 41 10.54 17.48 -2.42
CA GLU A 41 9.85 18.50 -3.22
C GLU A 41 8.89 17.90 -4.25
N TYR A 42 7.72 18.54 -4.38
CA TYR A 42 6.72 18.20 -5.39
C TYR A 42 7.25 18.60 -6.78
N GLN A 43 7.36 17.62 -7.68
CA GLN A 43 7.81 17.82 -9.06
C GLN A 43 6.86 17.03 -9.99
N PRO A 44 5.82 17.68 -10.54
CA PRO A 44 4.74 16.99 -11.24
C PRO A 44 5.18 16.24 -12.49
N GLU A 45 6.17 16.76 -13.23
CA GLU A 45 6.68 16.15 -14.46
C GLU A 45 7.38 14.82 -14.15
N ARG A 46 8.27 14.81 -13.15
CA ARG A 46 8.95 13.61 -12.64
C ARG A 46 7.94 12.60 -12.13
N ASP A 47 6.98 13.04 -11.32
CA ASP A 47 6.00 12.16 -10.70
C ASP A 47 5.09 11.50 -11.75
N ARG A 48 4.71 12.24 -12.79
CA ARG A 48 3.98 11.71 -13.96
C ARG A 48 4.83 10.74 -14.79
N GLU A 49 6.12 11.02 -14.95
CA GLU A 49 7.03 10.14 -15.67
C GLU A 49 7.14 8.77 -14.98
N VAL A 50 7.29 8.74 -13.65
CA VAL A 50 7.30 7.49 -12.87
C VAL A 50 6.03 6.68 -13.11
N LEU A 51 4.85 7.30 -13.07
CA LEU A 51 3.58 6.61 -13.33
C LEU A 51 3.49 6.07 -14.77
N THR A 52 4.01 6.83 -15.73
CA THR A 52 4.06 6.42 -17.15
C THR A 52 4.98 5.21 -17.34
N GLN A 53 6.17 5.26 -16.75
CA GLN A 53 7.13 4.13 -16.78
C GLN A 53 6.56 2.90 -16.07
N ALA A 54 5.90 3.07 -14.92
CA ALA A 54 5.27 1.99 -14.17
C ALA A 54 4.21 1.24 -14.99
N ALA A 55 3.46 1.93 -15.84
CA ALA A 55 2.48 1.32 -16.73
C ALA A 55 3.12 0.38 -17.78
N ALA A 56 4.37 0.63 -18.16
CA ALA A 56 5.14 -0.20 -19.09
C ALA A 56 5.83 -1.40 -18.42
N VAL A 57 5.89 -1.44 -17.08
CA VAL A 57 6.56 -2.53 -16.34
C VAL A 57 5.75 -3.83 -16.46
N LYS A 58 6.42 -4.86 -17.00
CA LYS A 58 5.86 -6.22 -17.16
C LYS A 58 6.10 -7.09 -15.92
N ASP A 59 7.30 -7.03 -15.36
CA ASP A 59 7.69 -7.79 -14.18
C ASP A 59 8.35 -6.88 -13.15
N ALA A 60 7.94 -7.03 -11.89
CA ALA A 60 8.47 -6.31 -10.73
C ALA A 60 8.59 -7.25 -9.52
N ALA A 61 8.74 -8.56 -9.73
CA ALA A 61 8.80 -9.57 -8.67
C ALA A 61 9.99 -9.39 -7.71
N SER A 62 11.08 -8.77 -8.18
CA SER A 62 12.27 -8.44 -7.39
C SER A 62 12.04 -7.32 -6.36
N VAL A 63 10.95 -6.56 -6.47
CA VAL A 63 10.58 -5.54 -5.50
C VAL A 63 9.92 -6.19 -4.28
N ILE A 64 10.52 -5.96 -3.12
CA ILE A 64 10.02 -6.49 -1.85
C ILE A 64 8.81 -5.67 -1.40
N PHE A 65 7.71 -6.32 -1.02
CA PHE A 65 6.57 -5.64 -0.42
C PHE A 65 6.48 -6.03 1.06
N LEU A 66 6.58 -5.03 1.94
CA LEU A 66 6.50 -5.19 3.38
C LEU A 66 5.14 -4.65 3.83
N GLN A 67 4.23 -5.53 4.23
CA GLN A 67 2.93 -5.10 4.74
C GLN A 67 3.09 -4.59 6.17
N GLU A 68 2.82 -3.31 6.39
CA GLU A 68 2.76 -2.66 7.71
C GLU A 68 4.01 -2.87 8.60
N THR A 69 5.13 -3.26 7.98
CA THR A 69 6.37 -3.59 8.69
C THR A 69 7.48 -2.70 8.17
N LEU A 70 8.02 -1.85 9.04
CA LEU A 70 9.17 -1.02 8.71
C LEU A 70 10.45 -1.87 8.67
N PRO A 71 11.28 -1.76 7.62
CA PRO A 71 12.56 -2.45 7.60
C PRO A 71 13.52 -1.86 8.63
N GLU A 72 14.48 -2.67 9.07
CA GLU A 72 15.56 -2.24 9.96
C GLU A 72 16.25 -0.97 9.43
N GLY A 73 16.39 0.06 10.26
CA GLY A 73 17.00 1.34 9.87
C GLY A 73 16.05 2.38 9.27
N ILE A 74 14.76 2.05 9.13
CA ILE A 74 13.69 3.04 8.89
C ILE A 74 12.88 3.21 10.17
N GLU A 75 12.66 4.45 10.57
CA GLU A 75 11.87 4.80 11.74
C GLU A 75 10.84 5.88 11.43
N MET A 76 9.81 5.97 12.26
CA MET A 76 8.78 6.99 12.19
C MET A 76 9.01 7.99 13.32
N THR A 77 9.37 9.23 12.96
CA THR A 77 9.62 10.31 13.90
C THR A 77 8.70 11.48 13.55
N ALA A 78 7.85 11.92 14.49
CA ALA A 78 6.91 13.01 14.29
C ALA A 78 6.09 12.91 12.98
N HIS A 79 5.50 11.73 12.74
CA HIS A 79 4.70 11.41 11.53
C HIS A 79 5.47 11.43 10.20
N THR A 80 6.80 11.48 10.25
CA THR A 80 7.66 11.45 9.07
C THR A 80 8.57 10.22 9.14
N LEU A 81 8.73 9.55 8.01
CA LEU A 81 9.71 8.47 7.90
C LEU A 81 11.11 9.06 7.82
N GLN A 82 12.03 8.48 8.58
CA GLN A 82 13.42 8.88 8.64
C GLN A 82 14.32 7.65 8.51
N VAL A 83 15.52 7.88 7.98
CA VAL A 83 16.57 6.89 7.90
C VAL A 83 17.43 7.04 9.14
N LYS A 84 17.54 5.96 9.91
CA LYS A 84 18.38 5.94 11.11
C LYS A 84 19.86 6.05 10.72
N ASP A 85 20.63 6.75 11.55
CA ASP A 85 22.09 6.86 11.38
C ASP A 85 22.75 5.49 11.18
N GLY A 86 23.70 5.45 10.23
CA GLY A 86 24.43 4.25 9.86
C GLY A 86 23.73 3.36 8.82
N TYR A 87 22.52 3.71 8.37
CA TYR A 87 21.85 3.09 7.23
C TYR A 87 21.88 3.97 5.99
N SER A 88 21.93 3.34 4.81
CA SER A 88 21.97 4.02 3.50
C SER A 88 20.65 3.91 2.71
N HIS A 89 19.52 3.71 3.40
CA HIS A 89 18.21 3.70 2.77
C HIS A 89 17.91 5.04 2.06
N GLN A 90 17.09 5.00 1.01
CA GLN A 90 16.53 6.19 0.39
C GLN A 90 15.01 6.11 0.41
N LEU A 91 14.37 7.20 0.83
CA LEU A 91 12.93 7.41 0.71
C LEU A 91 12.68 8.02 -0.67
N LEU A 92 12.08 7.27 -1.59
CA LEU A 92 11.95 7.69 -2.99
C LEU A 92 10.61 8.37 -3.28
N GLY A 93 9.55 7.92 -2.61
CA GLY A 93 8.23 8.53 -2.77
C GLY A 93 7.14 7.87 -1.95
N LYS A 94 5.96 8.45 -2.05
CA LYS A 94 4.72 7.94 -1.47
C LYS A 94 3.74 7.64 -2.59
N LEU A 95 2.97 6.57 -2.42
CA LEU A 95 1.95 6.12 -3.34
C LEU A 95 0.61 6.01 -2.60
N ALA A 96 -0.47 6.52 -3.19
CA ALA A 96 -1.84 6.30 -2.75
C ALA A 96 -2.68 5.86 -3.95
N PHE A 97 -3.09 4.60 -3.98
CA PHE A 97 -3.75 4.02 -5.15
C PHE A 97 -5.10 3.38 -4.80
N SER A 98 -6.11 3.67 -5.64
CA SER A 98 -7.46 3.12 -5.57
C SER A 98 -8.08 3.15 -6.97
N ARG A 99 -8.74 2.07 -7.37
CA ARG A 99 -9.58 2.03 -8.59
C ARG A 99 -11.03 2.42 -8.32
N GLY A 100 -11.38 2.79 -7.08
CA GLY A 100 -12.76 3.05 -6.66
C GLY A 100 -13.61 1.78 -6.51
N ARG A 101 -12.99 0.60 -6.45
CA ARG A 101 -13.64 -0.70 -6.23
C ARG A 101 -12.79 -1.58 -5.32
N VAL A 102 -13.37 -2.65 -4.80
CA VAL A 102 -12.62 -3.68 -4.10
C VAL A 102 -11.78 -4.46 -5.12
N ASP A 103 -10.48 -4.60 -4.86
CA ASP A 103 -9.53 -5.38 -5.65
C ASP A 103 -8.83 -6.41 -4.75
N SER A 104 -8.18 -7.41 -5.36
CA SER A 104 -7.33 -8.33 -4.60
C SER A 104 -6.11 -7.59 -4.03
N LYS A 105 -5.67 -7.95 -2.82
CA LYS A 105 -4.43 -7.39 -2.26
C LYS A 105 -3.21 -7.69 -3.15
N GLN A 106 -3.22 -8.83 -3.85
CA GLN A 106 -2.15 -9.18 -4.80
C GLN A 106 -2.08 -8.22 -5.99
N ASP A 107 -3.23 -7.81 -6.54
CA ASP A 107 -3.28 -6.83 -7.64
C ASP A 107 -2.77 -5.46 -7.19
N LEU A 108 -3.14 -5.06 -5.97
CA LEU A 108 -2.67 -3.82 -5.36
C LEU A 108 -1.15 -3.88 -5.12
N ILE A 109 -0.63 -4.98 -4.58
CA ILE A 109 0.82 -5.22 -4.40
C ILE A 109 1.53 -5.16 -5.75
N ALA A 110 0.98 -5.81 -6.78
CA ALA A 110 1.57 -5.81 -8.12
C ALA A 110 1.67 -4.39 -8.68
N HIS A 111 0.63 -3.57 -8.49
CA HIS A 111 0.68 -2.15 -8.88
C HIS A 111 1.76 -1.38 -8.11
N VAL A 112 1.80 -1.51 -6.77
CA VAL A 112 2.81 -0.86 -5.92
C VAL A 112 4.23 -1.23 -6.37
N ARG A 113 4.49 -2.51 -6.65
CA ARG A 113 5.80 -3.00 -7.10
C ARG A 113 6.23 -2.36 -8.42
N LYS A 114 5.31 -2.20 -9.38
CA LYS A 114 5.61 -1.55 -10.66
C LYS A 114 5.99 -0.09 -10.48
N VAL A 115 5.24 0.66 -9.66
CA VAL A 115 5.55 2.06 -9.34
C VAL A 115 6.87 2.16 -8.60
N ALA A 116 7.11 1.26 -7.64
CA ALA A 116 8.37 1.23 -6.90
C ALA A 116 9.57 0.98 -7.82
N LEU A 117 9.48 0.02 -8.73
CA LEU A 117 10.54 -0.24 -9.70
C LEU A 117 10.79 0.96 -10.62
N ALA A 118 9.72 1.59 -11.13
CA ALA A 118 9.81 2.78 -11.99
C ALA A 118 10.43 3.99 -11.25
N ALA A 119 10.20 4.13 -9.95
CA ALA A 119 10.83 5.14 -9.12
C ALA A 119 12.31 4.83 -8.78
N GLY A 120 12.86 3.68 -9.24
CA GLY A 120 14.20 3.20 -8.88
C GLY A 120 14.27 2.49 -7.53
N GLY A 121 13.12 2.25 -6.90
CA GLY A 121 13.00 1.54 -5.64
C GLY A 121 13.11 0.03 -5.80
N ASP A 122 13.41 -0.61 -4.69
CA ASP A 122 13.58 -2.06 -4.62
C ASP A 122 12.83 -2.69 -3.44
N ALA A 123 12.13 -1.85 -2.66
CA ALA A 123 11.10 -2.24 -1.72
C ALA A 123 9.99 -1.19 -1.61
N ALA A 124 8.85 -1.62 -1.08
CA ALA A 124 7.77 -0.75 -0.65
C ALA A 124 7.19 -1.23 0.69
N VAL A 125 6.95 -0.29 1.61
CA VAL A 125 6.15 -0.56 2.82
C VAL A 125 4.73 -0.13 2.52
N GLY A 126 3.77 -1.04 2.62
CA GLY A 126 2.38 -0.78 2.25
C GLY A 126 1.36 -1.03 3.37
N LEU A 127 0.28 -0.26 3.34
CA LEU A 127 -0.89 -0.36 4.20
C LEU A 127 -2.13 -0.50 3.31
N PHE A 128 -2.94 -1.53 3.57
CA PHE A 128 -4.21 -1.71 2.86
C PHE A 128 -5.33 -0.94 3.56
N LEU A 129 -6.11 -0.20 2.79
CA LEU A 129 -7.22 0.58 3.29
C LEU A 129 -8.55 -0.01 2.84
N LEU A 130 -9.58 0.15 3.68
CA LEU A 130 -10.94 -0.28 3.41
C LEU A 130 -11.01 -1.79 3.08
N THR A 131 -10.30 -2.60 3.87
CA THR A 131 -10.36 -4.07 3.80
C THR A 131 -11.75 -4.53 4.25
N PRO A 132 -12.50 -5.28 3.42
CA PRO A 132 -13.80 -5.81 3.80
C PRO A 132 -13.69 -6.78 5.00
N ALA A 133 -14.60 -6.68 5.97
CA ALA A 133 -14.63 -7.60 7.11
C ALA A 133 -14.91 -9.06 6.70
N SER A 134 -15.58 -9.26 5.56
CA SER A 134 -15.92 -10.59 5.02
C SER A 134 -14.77 -11.26 4.25
N ASP A 135 -13.77 -10.49 3.79
CA ASP A 135 -12.66 -11.03 3.00
C ASP A 135 -11.39 -10.17 3.17
N TYR A 136 -10.47 -10.67 3.99
CA TYR A 136 -9.19 -10.03 4.27
C TYR A 136 -8.15 -10.15 3.14
N THR A 137 -8.44 -10.92 2.10
CA THR A 137 -7.58 -11.02 0.91
C THR A 137 -7.79 -9.86 -0.07
N GLN A 138 -8.78 -9.02 0.19
CA GLN A 138 -9.18 -7.89 -0.65
C GLN A 138 -9.01 -6.54 0.07
N ALA A 139 -8.92 -5.47 -0.70
CA ALA A 139 -8.93 -4.09 -0.20
C ALA A 139 -9.36 -3.13 -1.32
N GLN A 140 -9.81 -1.93 -0.97
CA GLN A 140 -10.16 -0.93 -2.00
C GLN A 140 -8.98 -0.04 -2.40
N ALA A 141 -8.05 0.15 -1.48
CA ALA A 141 -6.93 1.04 -1.69
C ALA A 141 -5.68 0.54 -0.99
N VAL A 142 -4.54 1.04 -1.44
CA VAL A 142 -3.23 0.83 -0.83
C VAL A 142 -2.51 2.16 -0.74
N GLU A 143 -1.96 2.43 0.43
CA GLU A 143 -0.93 3.44 0.61
C GLU A 143 0.42 2.77 0.74
N ALA A 144 1.46 3.34 0.15
CA ALA A 144 2.79 2.79 0.25
C ALA A 144 3.87 3.86 0.27
N VAL A 145 4.99 3.55 0.92
CA VAL A 145 6.23 4.32 0.83
C VAL A 145 7.22 3.49 0.04
N ILE A 146 7.80 4.11 -0.98
CA ILE A 146 8.77 3.50 -1.90
C ILE A 146 10.17 3.75 -1.39
N LEU A 147 10.96 2.68 -1.33
CA LEU A 147 12.29 2.68 -0.72
C LEU A 147 13.33 2.14 -1.71
N LYS A 148 14.53 2.71 -1.63
CA LYS A 148 15.76 1.99 -1.96
C LYS A 148 16.35 1.47 -0.66
N LEU A 149 16.41 0.16 -0.48
CA LEU A 149 16.94 -0.42 0.75
C LEU A 149 18.47 -0.32 0.82
N ASP A 150 18.99 -0.12 2.03
CA ASP A 150 20.37 -0.42 2.36
C ASP A 150 20.70 -1.86 1.90
N PRO A 151 21.80 -2.09 1.15
CA PRO A 151 22.12 -3.41 0.61
C PRO A 151 22.18 -4.53 1.64
N ARG A 152 22.59 -4.23 2.88
CA ARG A 152 22.66 -5.20 3.97
C ARG A 152 21.27 -5.66 4.37
N VAL A 153 20.33 -4.73 4.46
CA VAL A 153 18.93 -5.03 4.81
C VAL A 153 18.24 -5.74 3.66
N ARG A 154 18.48 -5.30 2.40
CA ARG A 154 17.96 -5.99 1.22
C ARG A 154 18.37 -7.46 1.19
N THR A 155 19.65 -7.74 1.41
CA THR A 155 20.19 -9.11 1.40
C THR A 155 19.56 -9.98 2.49
N LYS A 156 19.31 -9.44 3.69
CA LYS A 156 18.61 -10.16 4.76
C LYS A 156 17.16 -10.51 4.37
N LEU A 157 16.48 -9.64 3.64
CA LEU A 157 15.08 -9.83 3.23
C LEU A 157 14.92 -10.70 1.96
N ARG A 158 15.97 -10.79 1.13
CA ARG A 158 16.06 -11.61 -0.09
C ARG A 158 17.41 -12.38 -0.15
N PRO A 159 17.61 -13.37 0.73
CA PRO A 159 18.87 -14.13 0.76
C PRO A 159 19.06 -15.02 -0.48
N ASP A 160 17.97 -15.37 -1.14
CA ASP A 160 17.92 -16.13 -2.39
C ASP A 160 18.60 -15.39 -3.56
N GLU A 161 18.40 -14.08 -3.68
CA GLU A 161 19.05 -13.27 -4.73
C GLU A 161 20.57 -13.12 -4.56
N ALA A 162 21.06 -13.17 -3.32
CA ALA A 162 22.50 -13.06 -3.03
C ALA A 162 23.27 -14.32 -3.43
N THR A 163 22.63 -15.48 -3.35
CA THR A 163 23.24 -16.78 -3.63
C THR A 163 23.46 -16.99 -5.13
N VAL A 164 22.58 -16.43 -5.97
CA VAL A 164 22.65 -16.56 -7.44
C VAL A 164 23.84 -15.79 -8.04
N LYS A 165 24.31 -14.70 -7.41
CA LYS A 165 25.51 -13.98 -7.85
C LYS A 165 26.82 -14.61 -7.36
N GLY A 166 26.77 -15.54 -6.40
CA GLY A 166 27.94 -16.21 -5.83
C GLY A 166 28.25 -17.60 -6.39
N SER A 167 27.39 -18.15 -7.25
CA SER A 167 27.61 -19.48 -7.84
C SER A 167 28.15 -19.40 -9.26
N SER A 168 29.40 -18.93 -9.36
CA SER A 168 30.28 -19.28 -10.47
C SER A 168 31.46 -20.04 -9.85
N ALA A 169 31.21 -21.28 -9.45
CA ALA A 169 32.28 -22.22 -9.13
C ALA A 169 32.97 -22.61 -10.44
N PRO A 170 34.29 -22.39 -10.59
CA PRO A 170 35.03 -22.82 -11.77
C PRO A 170 35.35 -24.31 -11.66
N GLY A 171 35.17 -25.03 -12.77
CA GLY A 171 35.93 -26.24 -13.08
C GLY A 171 35.61 -27.50 -12.28
N LEU A 172 34.82 -28.38 -12.88
CA LEU A 172 34.99 -29.83 -12.71
C LEU A 172 35.41 -30.39 -14.08
N GLU A 173 36.67 -30.14 -14.42
CA GLU A 173 37.41 -31.05 -15.30
C GLU A 173 37.89 -32.24 -14.48
N GLN A 174 37.69 -33.43 -15.06
CA GLN A 174 38.39 -34.70 -14.80
C GLN A 174 38.20 -35.39 -13.44
N LEU A 175 37.44 -36.50 -13.44
CA LEU A 175 37.98 -37.88 -13.44
C LEU A 175 36.89 -38.88 -13.85
#